data_AF-A0A4R7SR22-F1
#
_entry.id   AF-A0A4R7SR22-F1
#
_cell.length_a   1.000
_cell.length_b   1.000
_cell.length_c   1.000
_cell.angle_alpha   90.00
_cell.angle_beta   90.00
_cell.angle_gamma   90.00
#
_symmetry.space_group_name_H-M   'P 1'
#
loop_
_entity.id
_entity.type
_entity.pdbx_description
1 polymer ?
#
loop_
_entity_poly.entity_id
_entity_poly.type
_entity_poly.pdbx_seq_one_letter_code
_entity_poly.pdbx_strand_id
1 'polypeptide(L)'
;MNRPYIITLLATMLVWTLASPAADLVPKPLLPVGKSRPSRSSVLLLGQPLSPAIVESVQTSMEDVTTLYRLDQKTETVEQLLGLIKSAEGKRMLARTWHVLVINLSADGDATTQIRTRLEKIDAHIIWREPGQKADAKSLEETLTQALLKNSTPWATLPKDEKRDPAQLLKQDGLLSNPASLPLVPSQTSMVFRAEEGQWQFNLHSYIAHHEGKFWATWSSGRVDEDSSNQFIRYATSKDGLKWSDSGVVAGDPDGEVGPLRWLASGLYVEDGKLYALGCLNEGSDKKGKIWAEAKLVRLQWTKDGWKDLGVFADNCMVYFPPMKVAGRDFFVWRDERAHFFTARSLPGKAQWEVKKHPNFPPDYRMSETSSYADADGTLHLIIRDQAKTRRLYHSLSFDNGDTWTLPVKTNYPDAVSKNMAGRLSNGLYYLINNPMETGRDPLSISVSRDGWTFGSPKNLRVGSPARRYPGGAKNDHSFQYSHAIEHDGKLWVIYATNKEDIEVSAFDIEALVKE
;
A
#
# COMPACT_ATOMS: atom_id res chain seq x y z
N MET A 1 -38.98 -19.10 18.03
CA MET A 1 -38.50 -20.12 17.08
C MET A 1 -37.96 -19.40 15.86
N ASN A 2 -36.64 -19.19 15.81
CA ASN A 2 -35.86 -18.77 14.64
C ASN A 2 -34.41 -18.66 15.12
N ARG A 3 -33.56 -19.55 14.62
CA ARG A 3 -32.15 -19.71 14.99
C ARG A 3 -31.33 -19.97 13.70
N PRO A 4 -30.00 -19.76 13.76
CA PRO A 4 -29.22 -18.98 12.80
C PRO A 4 -28.61 -19.82 11.67
N TYR A 5 -28.29 -19.18 10.55
CA TYR A 5 -27.38 -19.74 9.57
C TYR A 5 -25.94 -19.63 10.10
N ILE A 6 -25.49 -20.70 10.74
CA ILE A 6 -24.07 -21.03 10.90
C ILE A 6 -23.63 -21.63 9.56
N ILE A 7 -22.73 -20.94 8.84
CA ILE A 7 -21.99 -21.56 7.74
C ILE A 7 -20.81 -22.28 8.37
N THR A 8 -20.99 -23.59 8.56
CA THR A 8 -19.92 -24.52 8.94
C THR A 8 -19.05 -24.79 7.72
N LEU A 9 -17.75 -24.53 7.88
CA LEU A 9 -16.68 -24.98 7.01
C LEU A 9 -16.67 -26.52 6.98
N LEU A 10 -17.01 -27.14 5.85
CA LEU A 10 -16.80 -28.58 5.64
C LEU A 10 -15.65 -28.75 4.65
N ALA A 11 -14.43 -28.77 5.18
CA ALA A 11 -13.32 -29.42 4.49
C ALA A 11 -13.49 -30.93 4.72
N THR A 12 -13.75 -31.68 3.65
CA THR A 12 -13.73 -33.15 3.71
C THR A 12 -12.27 -33.60 3.77
N MET A 13 -11.81 -33.97 4.96
CA MET A 13 -10.60 -34.77 5.15
C MET A 13 -10.89 -36.21 4.74
N LEU A 14 -10.16 -36.73 3.76
CA LEU A 14 -9.98 -38.18 3.60
C LEU A 14 -8.48 -38.47 3.69
N VAL A 15 -8.05 -38.87 4.89
CA VAL A 15 -6.71 -39.43 5.11
C VAL A 15 -6.87 -40.94 4.99
N TRP A 16 -6.24 -41.55 3.99
CA TRP A 16 -6.04 -42.99 3.96
C TRP A 16 -4.61 -43.31 4.37
N THR A 17 -4.47 -43.97 5.52
CA THR A 17 -3.29 -44.76 5.87
C THR A 17 -3.36 -46.10 5.12
N LEU A 18 -2.42 -46.35 4.22
CA LEU A 18 -2.05 -47.72 3.85
C LEU A 18 -0.58 -47.94 4.21
N ALA A 19 -0.38 -48.70 5.27
CA ALA A 19 0.87 -49.36 5.58
C ALA A 19 0.94 -50.66 4.77
N SER A 20 1.87 -50.72 3.82
CA SER A 20 2.61 -51.90 3.32
C SER A 20 2.83 -51.89 1.80
N PRO A 21 3.94 -52.48 1.31
CA PRO A 21 4.41 -52.33 -0.06
C PRO A 21 3.78 -53.38 -0.99
N ALA A 22 3.63 -52.99 -2.26
CA ALA A 22 3.26 -53.81 -3.41
C ALA A 22 1.80 -54.32 -3.48
N ALA A 23 0.96 -53.62 -4.26
CA ALA A 23 -0.03 -54.25 -5.15
C ALA A 23 -0.60 -53.21 -6.14
N ASP A 24 -0.56 -53.59 -7.41
CA ASP A 24 -1.11 -53.03 -8.65
C ASP A 24 -2.19 -51.92 -8.57
N LEU A 25 -1.87 -50.78 -9.17
CA LEU A 25 -2.80 -49.69 -9.51
C LEU A 25 -3.54 -50.02 -10.82
N VAL A 26 -4.77 -50.53 -10.73
CA VAL A 26 -5.72 -50.53 -11.86
C VAL A 26 -6.83 -49.52 -11.58
N PRO A 27 -7.08 -48.52 -12.45
CA PRO A 27 -8.16 -47.57 -12.24
C PRO A 27 -9.49 -48.18 -12.70
N LYS A 28 -10.52 -48.17 -11.84
CA LYS A 28 -11.92 -48.32 -12.29
C LYS A 28 -12.77 -47.14 -11.80
N PRO A 29 -13.64 -46.59 -12.67
CA PRO A 29 -14.48 -45.45 -12.34
C PRO A 29 -15.79 -45.93 -11.70
N LEU A 30 -16.27 -45.21 -10.68
CA LEU A 30 -17.63 -45.34 -10.16
C LEU A 30 -18.33 -43.97 -10.22
N LEU A 31 -19.01 -43.74 -11.36
CA LEU A 31 -20.30 -43.05 -11.64
C LEU A 31 -20.66 -41.68 -10.99
N PRO A 32 -21.62 -40.92 -11.60
CA PRO A 32 -21.46 -39.49 -11.87
C PRO A 32 -22.26 -38.59 -10.93
N VAL A 33 -21.74 -37.38 -10.66
CA VAL A 33 -22.53 -36.33 -10.00
C VAL A 33 -22.33 -34.99 -10.70
N GLY A 34 -23.44 -34.50 -11.27
CA GLY A 34 -23.95 -33.12 -11.10
C GLY A 34 -23.11 -31.95 -11.60
N LYS A 35 -23.59 -31.30 -12.66
CA LYS A 35 -23.13 -30.00 -13.15
C LYS A 35 -23.07 -28.94 -12.04
N SER A 36 -21.89 -28.69 -11.48
CA SER A 36 -21.49 -27.38 -10.92
C SER A 36 -19.97 -27.25 -11.04
N ARG A 37 -19.49 -26.09 -11.50
CA ARG A 37 -18.06 -25.81 -11.66
C ARG A 37 -17.40 -25.77 -10.28
N PRO A 38 -16.36 -26.58 -10.00
CA PRO A 38 -15.59 -26.43 -8.76
C PRO A 38 -14.74 -25.16 -8.81
N SER A 39 -14.75 -24.41 -7.71
CA SER A 39 -13.81 -23.32 -7.43
C SER A 39 -12.39 -23.87 -7.31
N ARG A 40 -11.42 -23.03 -7.71
CA ARG A 40 -9.99 -23.35 -7.79
C ARG A 40 -9.40 -23.68 -6.42
N SER A 41 -9.23 -24.96 -6.11
CA SER A 41 -8.23 -25.45 -5.14
C SER A 41 -7.85 -26.89 -5.50
N SER A 42 -6.56 -27.20 -5.56
CA SER A 42 -6.09 -28.59 -5.61
C SER A 42 -4.80 -28.70 -4.79
N VAL A 43 -4.82 -29.55 -3.77
CA VAL A 43 -3.69 -29.86 -2.89
C VAL A 43 -3.38 -31.35 -3.07
N LEU A 44 -2.16 -31.69 -3.47
CA LEU A 44 -1.66 -33.06 -3.47
C LEU A 44 -0.44 -33.12 -2.55
N LEU A 45 -0.59 -33.78 -1.39
CA LEU A 45 0.46 -34.02 -0.41
C LEU A 45 1.09 -35.40 -0.67
N LEU A 46 2.41 -35.44 -0.88
CA LEU A 46 3.22 -36.66 -0.80
C LEU A 46 4.25 -36.45 0.30
N GLY A 47 4.17 -37.22 1.40
CA GLY A 47 5.08 -37.13 2.56
C GLY A 47 4.37 -36.86 3.91
N GLN A 48 5.09 -37.04 5.03
CA GLN A 48 4.55 -36.84 6.39
C GLN A 48 4.01 -35.39 6.57
N PRO A 49 2.78 -35.22 7.11
CA PRO A 49 2.11 -33.92 7.16
C PRO A 49 2.92 -32.90 7.98
N LEU A 50 2.91 -31.65 7.52
CA LEU A 50 3.23 -30.51 8.39
C LEU A 50 2.18 -30.43 9.50
N SER A 51 2.53 -29.84 10.64
CA SER A 51 1.51 -29.62 11.67
C SER A 51 0.41 -28.71 11.11
N PRO A 52 -0.87 -28.96 11.45
CA PRO A 52 -1.99 -28.14 10.99
C PRO A 52 -1.77 -26.63 11.21
N ALA A 53 -1.10 -26.26 12.31
CA ALA A 53 -0.75 -24.89 12.63
C ALA A 53 0.20 -24.23 11.60
N ILE A 54 1.13 -24.98 11.02
CA ILE A 54 2.05 -24.47 9.99
C ILE A 54 1.30 -24.27 8.66
N VAL A 55 0.44 -25.22 8.30
CA VAL A 55 -0.38 -25.13 7.08
C VAL A 55 -1.34 -23.95 7.17
N GLU A 56 -1.99 -23.78 8.31
CA GLU A 56 -2.93 -22.67 8.56
C GLU A 56 -2.20 -21.33 8.55
N SER A 57 -1.01 -21.22 9.17
CA SER A 57 -0.16 -20.01 9.16
C SER A 57 0.33 -19.63 7.76
N VAL A 58 0.67 -20.60 6.92
CA VAL A 58 1.11 -20.34 5.53
C VAL A 58 -0.08 -19.99 4.63
N GLN A 59 -1.23 -20.65 4.81
CA GLN A 59 -2.45 -20.35 4.06
C GLN A 59 -3.08 -18.99 4.42
N THR A 60 -2.97 -18.57 5.69
CA THR A 60 -3.42 -17.22 6.11
C THR A 60 -2.47 -16.11 5.70
N SER A 61 -1.17 -16.38 5.53
CA SER A 61 -0.18 -15.38 5.11
C SER A 61 -0.02 -15.25 3.59
N MET A 62 -0.36 -16.29 2.82
CA MET A 62 -0.15 -16.33 1.37
C MET A 62 -1.41 -16.80 0.63
N GLU A 63 -2.34 -15.88 0.32
CA GLU A 63 -3.58 -16.19 -0.43
C GLU A 63 -3.30 -16.78 -1.84
N ASP A 64 -2.08 -16.59 -2.39
CA ASP A 64 -1.69 -17.02 -3.75
C ASP A 64 -0.80 -18.30 -3.80
N VAL A 65 -0.42 -18.90 -2.65
CA VAL A 65 0.30 -20.19 -2.64
C VAL A 65 -0.69 -21.34 -2.71
N THR A 66 -0.81 -21.95 -3.89
CA THR A 66 -1.82 -22.98 -4.14
C THR A 66 -1.38 -24.37 -3.64
N THR A 67 -0.07 -24.66 -3.53
CA THR A 67 0.41 -26.00 -3.13
C THR A 67 1.80 -25.96 -2.49
N LEU A 68 1.96 -26.71 -1.40
CA LEU A 68 3.23 -26.92 -0.70
C LEU A 68 3.56 -28.42 -0.70
N TYR A 69 4.75 -28.77 -1.17
CA TYR A 69 5.23 -30.17 -1.21
C TYR A 69 6.35 -30.37 -0.18
N ARG A 70 6.31 -31.49 0.56
CA ARG A 70 7.37 -31.94 1.46
C ARG A 70 7.88 -33.30 1.00
N LEU A 71 9.06 -33.34 0.41
CA LEU A 71 9.69 -34.62 0.03
C LEU A 71 10.60 -35.10 1.16
N ASP A 72 10.47 -36.38 1.52
CA ASP A 72 11.53 -37.12 2.22
C ASP A 72 12.46 -37.75 1.16
N GLN A 73 13.76 -37.86 1.45
CA GLN A 73 14.84 -38.24 0.51
C GLN A 73 14.73 -39.59 -0.21
N LYS A 74 13.61 -40.31 -0.14
CA LYS A 74 13.46 -41.57 -0.87
C LYS A 74 13.43 -41.27 -2.37
N THR A 75 14.43 -41.79 -3.09
CA THR A 75 14.62 -41.61 -4.55
C THR A 75 13.34 -41.86 -5.35
N GLU A 76 12.52 -42.81 -4.91
CA GLU A 76 11.23 -43.16 -5.49
C GLU A 76 10.20 -42.02 -5.45
N THR A 77 10.18 -41.22 -4.37
CA THR A 77 9.28 -40.06 -4.21
C THR A 77 9.68 -38.90 -5.12
N VAL A 78 10.99 -38.74 -5.38
CA VAL A 78 11.52 -37.74 -6.33
C VAL A 78 11.20 -38.13 -7.77
N GLU A 79 11.31 -39.41 -8.14
CA GLU A 79 10.93 -39.89 -9.47
C GLU A 79 9.44 -39.74 -9.76
N GLN A 80 8.59 -40.05 -8.77
CA GLN A 80 7.14 -39.86 -8.88
C GLN A 80 6.77 -38.39 -9.08
N LEU A 81 7.42 -37.47 -8.36
CA LEU A 81 7.22 -36.03 -8.54
C LEU A 81 7.70 -35.56 -9.93
N LEU A 82 8.88 -36.01 -10.36
CA LEU A 82 9.41 -35.70 -11.69
C LEU A 82 8.50 -36.23 -12.81
N GLY A 83 7.93 -37.42 -12.62
CA GLY A 83 6.93 -38.00 -13.52
C GLY A 83 5.65 -37.16 -13.59
N LEU A 84 5.13 -36.73 -12.44
CA LEU A 84 3.96 -35.86 -12.34
C LEU A 84 4.20 -34.51 -13.05
N ILE A 85 5.34 -33.87 -12.79
CA ILE A 85 5.73 -32.59 -13.37
C ILE A 85 5.88 -32.68 -14.90
N LYS A 86 6.45 -33.77 -15.40
CA LYS A 86 6.63 -33.99 -16.85
C LYS A 86 5.34 -34.35 -17.57
N SER A 87 4.29 -34.77 -16.86
CA SER A 87 2.99 -35.11 -17.43
C SER A 87 2.28 -33.89 -18.03
N ALA A 88 1.35 -34.12 -18.95
CA ALA A 88 0.54 -33.06 -19.56
C ALA A 88 -0.35 -32.31 -18.56
N GLU A 89 -0.60 -32.90 -17.39
CA GLU A 89 -1.39 -32.32 -16.30
C GLU A 89 -0.49 -31.49 -15.37
N GLY A 90 0.71 -32.00 -15.03
CA GLY A 90 1.73 -31.25 -14.29
C GLY A 90 2.20 -30.01 -15.02
N LYS A 91 2.45 -30.09 -16.33
CA LYS A 91 2.77 -28.90 -17.16
C LYS A 91 1.65 -27.87 -17.17
N ARG A 92 0.38 -28.30 -17.16
CA ARG A 92 -0.79 -27.39 -17.08
C ARG A 92 -0.94 -26.75 -15.70
N MET A 93 -0.53 -27.45 -14.65
CA MET A 93 -0.54 -26.98 -13.27
C MET A 93 0.59 -25.95 -13.02
N LEU A 94 1.79 -26.19 -13.54
CA LEU A 94 2.93 -25.28 -13.44
C LEU A 94 2.74 -23.97 -14.23
N ALA A 95 2.03 -24.01 -15.36
CA ALA A 95 1.80 -22.85 -16.21
C ALA A 95 0.83 -21.79 -15.65
N ARG A 96 0.23 -22.00 -14.47
CA ARG A 96 -0.90 -21.18 -13.97
C ARG A 96 -0.69 -20.55 -12.59
N THR A 97 0.35 -20.93 -11.85
CA THR A 97 0.56 -20.53 -10.45
C THR A 97 2.05 -20.58 -10.10
N TRP A 98 2.46 -19.85 -9.06
CA TRP A 98 3.81 -19.96 -8.48
C TRP A 98 3.90 -21.22 -7.62
N HIS A 99 5.00 -21.97 -7.76
CA HIS A 99 5.23 -23.22 -7.02
C HIS A 99 6.48 -23.11 -6.17
N VAL A 100 6.35 -23.38 -4.86
CA VAL A 100 7.49 -23.53 -3.96
C VAL A 100 7.57 -24.95 -3.45
N LEU A 101 8.72 -25.57 -3.67
CA LEU A 101 9.04 -26.92 -3.24
C LEU A 101 9.98 -26.85 -2.04
N VAL A 102 9.58 -27.39 -0.88
CA VAL A 102 10.46 -27.47 0.28
C VAL A 102 10.96 -28.91 0.42
N ILE A 103 12.27 -29.11 0.31
CA ILE A 103 12.90 -30.43 0.33
C ILE A 103 13.75 -30.54 1.58
N ASN A 104 13.45 -31.53 2.43
CA ASN A 104 14.29 -31.85 3.57
C ASN A 104 15.32 -32.90 3.16
N LEU A 105 16.59 -32.59 3.40
CA LEU A 105 17.69 -33.52 3.19
C LEU A 105 17.96 -34.23 4.53
N SER A 106 17.89 -35.56 4.53
CA SER A 106 18.14 -36.40 5.70
C SER A 106 19.59 -36.92 5.79
N ALA A 107 20.43 -36.72 4.77
CA ALA A 107 21.86 -37.06 4.79
C ALA A 107 22.67 -36.34 3.69
N ASP A 108 23.96 -36.13 3.95
CA ASP A 108 24.97 -35.65 2.99
C ASP A 108 25.54 -36.82 2.15
N GLY A 109 25.69 -36.63 0.84
CA GLY A 109 26.29 -37.62 -0.07
C GLY A 109 25.83 -37.51 -1.54
N ASP A 110 26.35 -38.38 -2.41
CA ASP A 110 26.13 -38.36 -3.87
C ASP A 110 24.66 -38.38 -4.30
N ALA A 111 23.79 -39.05 -3.53
CA ALA A 111 22.35 -39.09 -3.79
C ALA A 111 21.70 -37.70 -3.66
N THR A 112 22.12 -36.90 -2.68
CA THR A 112 21.67 -35.52 -2.50
C THR A 112 22.10 -34.63 -3.67
N THR A 113 23.34 -34.79 -4.14
CA THR A 113 23.88 -34.05 -5.29
C THR A 113 23.15 -34.38 -6.59
N GLN A 114 22.84 -35.66 -6.82
CA GLN A 114 22.05 -36.10 -7.98
C GLN A 114 20.61 -35.58 -7.94
N ILE A 115 19.96 -35.57 -6.76
CA ILE A 115 18.62 -35.02 -6.58
C ILE A 115 18.63 -33.50 -6.83
N ARG A 116 19.63 -32.77 -6.29
CA ARG A 116 19.81 -31.33 -6.55
C ARG A 116 19.91 -31.01 -8.03
N THR A 117 20.86 -31.65 -8.71
CA THR A 117 21.12 -31.44 -10.15
C THR A 117 19.89 -31.71 -11.03
N ARG A 118 19.00 -32.62 -10.60
CA ARG A 118 17.81 -32.98 -11.36
C ARG A 118 16.63 -32.06 -11.09
N LEU A 119 16.46 -31.61 -9.85
CA LEU A 119 15.37 -30.72 -9.47
C LEU A 119 15.65 -29.27 -9.87
N GLU A 120 16.92 -28.84 -9.92
CA GLU A 120 17.32 -27.52 -10.47
C GLU A 120 16.90 -27.31 -11.94
N LYS A 121 16.54 -28.37 -12.67
CA LYS A 121 16.04 -28.30 -14.05
C LYS A 121 14.53 -28.06 -14.15
N ILE A 122 13.85 -27.90 -13.02
CA ILE A 122 12.40 -27.67 -12.95
C ILE A 122 12.14 -26.17 -12.81
N ASP A 123 11.14 -25.67 -13.53
CA ASP A 123 10.63 -24.31 -13.40
C ASP A 123 9.78 -24.16 -12.12
N ALA A 124 10.44 -24.24 -10.96
CA ALA A 124 9.85 -24.09 -9.62
C ALA A 124 10.91 -23.56 -8.63
N HIS A 125 10.48 -22.85 -7.58
CA HIS A 125 11.40 -22.44 -6.51
C HIS A 125 11.64 -23.61 -5.57
N ILE A 126 12.90 -23.99 -5.39
CA ILE A 126 13.27 -25.11 -4.52
C ILE A 126 14.01 -24.57 -3.30
N ILE A 127 13.46 -24.85 -2.13
CA ILE A 127 14.08 -24.57 -0.82
C ILE A 127 14.67 -25.87 -0.31
N TRP A 128 15.99 -25.90 -0.24
CA TRP A 128 16.74 -27.01 0.35
C TRP A 128 16.88 -26.80 1.85
N ARG A 129 16.54 -27.81 2.64
CA ARG A 129 16.75 -27.81 4.08
C ARG A 129 17.80 -28.84 4.45
N GLU A 130 18.87 -28.35 5.06
CA GLU A 130 19.98 -29.18 5.49
C GLU A 130 19.66 -29.92 6.79
N PRO A 131 20.31 -31.07 7.05
CA PRO A 131 20.17 -31.79 8.31
C PRO A 131 20.39 -30.87 9.52
N GLY A 132 19.41 -30.79 10.42
CA GLY A 132 19.50 -30.03 11.68
C GLY A 132 18.93 -28.60 11.69
N GLN A 133 18.49 -28.06 10.55
CA GLN A 133 17.75 -26.78 10.55
C GLN A 133 16.39 -26.93 11.25
N LYS A 134 16.04 -26.00 12.18
CA LYS A 134 14.73 -25.99 12.85
C LYS A 134 13.59 -25.69 11.86
N ALA A 135 12.48 -26.40 12.01
CA ALA A 135 11.28 -26.34 11.16
C ALA A 135 10.19 -25.46 11.76
N ASP A 136 10.54 -24.36 12.42
CA ASP A 136 9.52 -23.43 12.92
C ASP A 136 9.01 -22.52 11.78
N ALA A 137 7.75 -22.09 11.91
CA ALA A 137 7.04 -21.33 10.87
C ALA A 137 7.78 -20.05 10.48
N LYS A 138 8.45 -19.40 11.44
CA LYS A 138 9.18 -18.15 11.26
C LYS A 138 10.43 -18.33 10.37
N SER A 139 11.22 -19.36 10.64
CA SER A 139 12.38 -19.74 9.81
C SER A 139 11.96 -20.12 8.38
N LEU A 140 10.83 -20.81 8.23
CA LEU A 140 10.28 -21.17 6.93
C LEU A 140 9.82 -19.93 6.15
N GLU A 141 9.12 -19.01 6.80
CA GLU A 141 8.65 -17.74 6.24
C GLU A 141 9.83 -16.85 5.81
N GLU A 142 10.86 -16.70 6.66
CA GLU A 142 12.08 -15.95 6.34
C GLU A 142 12.83 -16.57 5.13
N THR A 143 12.95 -17.89 5.08
CA THR A 143 13.62 -18.59 3.97
C THR A 143 12.82 -18.50 2.66
N LEU A 144 11.49 -18.63 2.74
CA LEU A 144 10.56 -18.43 1.62
C LEU A 144 10.65 -17.01 1.06
N THR A 145 10.67 -16.02 1.95
CA THR A 145 10.82 -14.61 1.62
C THR A 145 12.14 -14.35 0.89
N GLN A 146 13.26 -14.86 1.41
CA GLN A 146 14.58 -14.71 0.78
C GLN A 146 14.67 -15.40 -0.59
N ALA A 147 14.07 -16.58 -0.75
CA ALA A 147 14.04 -17.31 -2.01
C ALA A 147 13.19 -16.62 -3.09
N LEU A 148 12.04 -16.03 -2.69
CA LEU A 148 11.18 -15.24 -3.57
C LEU A 148 11.83 -13.90 -3.95
N LEU A 149 12.55 -13.25 -3.04
CA LEU A 149 13.33 -12.04 -3.31
C LEU A 149 14.47 -12.28 -4.30
N LYS A 150 15.11 -13.46 -4.25
CA LYS A 150 16.26 -13.78 -5.11
C LYS A 150 15.88 -14.06 -6.58
N ASN A 151 14.67 -14.56 -6.83
CA ASN A 151 14.23 -14.97 -8.16
C ASN A 151 12.99 -14.21 -8.69
N SER A 152 12.48 -13.23 -7.95
CA SER A 152 11.52 -12.26 -8.49
C SER A 152 12.22 -11.37 -9.51
N THR A 153 12.21 -11.81 -10.77
CA THR A 153 12.65 -10.94 -11.86
C THR A 153 11.52 -9.93 -12.08
N PRO A 154 11.69 -8.70 -11.56
CA PRO A 154 12.12 -7.57 -12.40
C PRO A 154 13.50 -7.00 -12.04
N TRP A 155 14.19 -7.54 -11.04
CA TRP A 155 15.53 -7.01 -10.67
C TRP A 155 16.56 -7.15 -11.79
N ALA A 156 16.44 -8.15 -12.67
CA ALA A 156 17.42 -8.39 -13.73
C ALA A 156 17.32 -7.44 -14.93
N THR A 157 16.29 -6.58 -15.00
CA THR A 157 16.07 -5.64 -16.10
C THR A 157 16.09 -4.17 -15.68
N LEU A 158 16.35 -3.86 -14.42
CA LEU A 158 16.79 -2.51 -14.08
C LEU A 158 18.01 -2.22 -14.96
N PRO A 159 18.06 -1.08 -15.68
CA PRO A 159 19.33 -0.61 -16.19
C PRO A 159 20.28 -0.65 -14.99
N LYS A 160 21.34 -1.46 -15.08
CA LYS A 160 22.42 -1.49 -14.09
C LYS A 160 23.20 -0.17 -14.20
N ASP A 161 22.52 0.95 -14.00
CA ASP A 161 23.20 2.15 -13.58
C ASP A 161 23.54 1.90 -12.11
N GLU A 162 24.78 1.51 -11.84
CA GLU A 162 25.31 1.23 -10.50
C GLU A 162 25.09 2.41 -9.52
N LYS A 163 24.66 3.58 -10.03
CA LYS A 163 24.38 4.79 -9.26
C LYS A 163 22.96 4.89 -8.69
N ARG A 164 22.00 4.08 -9.14
CA ARG A 164 20.57 4.24 -8.81
C ARG A 164 20.00 3.02 -8.09
N ASP A 165 20.32 2.91 -6.79
CA ASP A 165 19.78 1.87 -5.91
C ASP A 165 18.42 2.29 -5.32
N PRO A 166 17.30 1.59 -5.60
CA PRO A 166 15.99 1.92 -5.05
C PRO A 166 15.92 1.82 -3.51
N ALA A 167 16.82 1.09 -2.85
CA ALA A 167 16.91 1.04 -1.39
C ALA A 167 17.58 2.30 -0.80
N GLN A 168 18.40 3.01 -1.58
CA GLN A 168 19.11 4.21 -1.15
C GLN A 168 18.29 5.47 -1.45
N LEU A 169 17.18 5.68 -0.74
CA LEU A 169 16.33 6.86 -0.94
C LEU A 169 16.86 8.11 -0.22
N LEU A 170 17.57 7.96 0.91
CA LEU A 170 18.27 9.02 1.63
C LEU A 170 19.73 9.08 1.16
N LYS A 171 20.22 10.25 0.77
CA LYS A 171 21.54 10.45 0.14
C LYS A 171 22.70 9.94 1.00
N GLN A 172 22.60 10.05 2.31
CA GLN A 172 23.59 9.55 3.25
C GLN A 172 22.89 9.07 4.52
N ASP A 173 23.31 7.91 5.02
CA ASP A 173 22.83 7.38 6.29
C ASP A 173 23.14 8.34 7.44
N GLY A 174 22.19 8.46 8.36
CA GLY A 174 22.33 9.33 9.54
C GLY A 174 21.98 10.81 9.30
N LEU A 175 21.69 11.27 8.07
CA LEU A 175 21.19 12.64 7.84
C LEU A 175 19.92 12.98 8.63
N LEU A 176 19.15 11.95 8.99
CA LEU A 176 17.91 12.03 9.76
C LEU A 176 18.04 11.35 11.14
N SER A 177 19.26 11.26 11.70
CA SER A 177 19.47 10.65 13.02
C SER A 177 18.94 11.49 14.19
N ASN A 178 18.85 12.81 14.01
CA ASN A 178 18.25 13.73 14.98
C ASN A 178 17.32 14.76 14.31
N PRO A 179 16.13 14.33 13.83
CA PRO A 179 15.25 15.19 13.05
C PRO A 179 14.79 16.46 13.78
N ALA A 180 14.60 16.40 15.09
CA ALA A 180 14.18 17.56 15.89
C ALA A 180 15.20 18.71 15.87
N SER A 181 16.47 18.44 15.54
CA SER A 181 17.56 19.43 15.47
C SER A 181 17.79 20.01 14.07
N LEU A 182 17.07 19.54 13.04
CA LEU A 182 17.24 20.03 11.68
C LEU A 182 16.89 21.53 11.58
N PRO A 183 17.54 22.29 10.68
CA PRO A 183 17.21 23.69 10.45
C PRO A 183 15.73 23.86 10.11
N LEU A 184 15.06 24.78 10.82
CA LEU A 184 13.67 25.16 10.53
C LEU A 184 13.64 26.15 9.37
N VAL A 185 12.86 25.84 8.33
CA VAL A 185 12.66 26.76 7.21
C VAL A 185 11.74 27.91 7.64
N PRO A 186 12.14 29.18 7.44
CA PRO A 186 11.24 30.31 7.68
C PRO A 186 9.96 30.18 6.86
N SER A 187 8.82 30.46 7.49
CA SER A 187 7.52 30.32 6.85
C SER A 187 6.50 31.31 7.38
N GLN A 188 5.43 31.49 6.62
CA GLN A 188 4.20 32.09 7.11
C GLN A 188 3.18 30.98 7.32
N THR A 189 2.75 30.81 8.56
CA THR A 189 1.72 29.82 8.94
C THR A 189 0.38 30.52 9.13
N SER A 190 -0.69 29.91 8.65
CA SER A 190 -2.07 30.28 8.94
C SER A 190 -2.89 29.10 9.42
N MET A 191 -3.82 29.38 10.33
CA MET A 191 -4.89 28.47 10.71
C MET A 191 -5.98 28.48 9.62
N VAL A 192 -6.35 27.33 9.10
CA VAL A 192 -7.49 27.15 8.18
C VAL A 192 -8.75 26.81 8.97
N PHE A 193 -8.60 25.89 9.93
CA PHE A 193 -9.69 25.45 10.77
C PHE A 193 -9.15 25.07 12.15
N ARG A 194 -9.78 25.60 13.20
CA ARG A 194 -9.46 25.27 14.58
C ARG A 194 -10.57 24.42 15.18
N ALA A 195 -10.22 23.27 15.73
CA ALA A 195 -11.18 22.45 16.46
C ALA A 195 -11.70 23.20 17.69
N GLU A 196 -13.00 23.06 17.93
CA GLU A 196 -13.73 23.66 19.06
C GLU A 196 -14.35 22.57 19.94
N GLU A 197 -14.44 22.87 21.23
CA GLU A 197 -14.98 21.94 22.24
C GLU A 197 -16.45 21.61 21.96
N GLY A 198 -16.79 20.32 22.00
CA GLY A 198 -18.16 19.85 21.76
C GLY A 198 -18.64 19.96 20.30
N GLN A 199 -17.75 20.35 19.38
CA GLN A 199 -18.09 20.52 17.96
C GLN A 199 -17.36 19.48 17.09
N TRP A 200 -16.45 19.93 16.23
CA TRP A 200 -15.77 19.13 15.21
C TRP A 200 -14.31 18.97 15.62
N GLN A 201 -14.08 18.07 16.58
CA GLN A 201 -12.80 17.88 17.24
C GLN A 201 -11.85 16.91 16.51
N PHE A 202 -12.32 16.26 15.45
CA PHE A 202 -11.49 15.48 14.53
C PHE A 202 -11.40 16.17 13.17
N ASN A 203 -10.19 16.45 12.69
CA ASN A 203 -9.92 17.01 11.37
C ASN A 203 -8.63 16.43 10.77
N LEU A 204 -8.69 15.83 9.58
CA LEU A 204 -7.56 15.18 8.89
C LEU A 204 -7.78 15.17 7.37
N HIS A 205 -6.89 14.53 6.61
CA HIS A 205 -7.03 14.32 5.16
C HIS A 205 -7.14 15.66 4.43
N SER A 206 -6.22 16.58 4.73
CA SER A 206 -6.24 17.92 4.17
C SER A 206 -5.57 17.99 2.79
N TYR A 207 -6.19 18.74 1.88
CA TYR A 207 -5.68 19.03 0.54
C TYR A 207 -5.79 20.52 0.24
N ILE A 208 -4.90 21.01 -0.62
CA ILE A 208 -4.83 22.41 -1.03
C ILE A 208 -4.71 22.49 -2.56
N ALA A 209 -5.40 23.45 -3.16
CA ALA A 209 -5.32 23.78 -4.59
C ALA A 209 -5.41 25.31 -4.77
N HIS A 210 -4.93 25.82 -5.90
CA HIS A 210 -5.14 27.21 -6.29
C HIS A 210 -6.01 27.27 -7.55
N HIS A 211 -7.11 28.02 -7.50
CA HIS A 211 -8.11 28.09 -8.56
C HIS A 211 -8.82 29.45 -8.56
N GLU A 212 -8.93 30.07 -9.73
CA GLU A 212 -9.61 31.37 -9.93
C GLU A 212 -9.14 32.47 -8.94
N GLY A 213 -7.82 32.57 -8.74
CA GLY A 213 -7.20 33.60 -7.88
C GLY A 213 -7.43 33.38 -6.38
N LYS A 214 -7.75 32.15 -5.97
CA LYS A 214 -7.91 31.76 -4.57
C LYS A 214 -7.22 30.44 -4.28
N PHE A 215 -6.69 30.32 -3.07
CA PHE A 215 -6.44 29.05 -2.43
C PHE A 215 -7.75 28.42 -1.97
N TRP A 216 -7.81 27.10 -2.13
CA TRP A 216 -8.89 26.24 -1.69
C TRP A 216 -8.28 25.15 -0.82
N ALA A 217 -8.86 24.94 0.36
CA ALA A 217 -8.50 23.86 1.26
C ALA A 217 -9.71 22.94 1.47
N THR A 218 -9.51 21.63 1.49
CA THR A 218 -10.55 20.64 1.84
C THR A 218 -10.01 19.62 2.83
N TRP A 219 -10.84 19.14 3.75
CA TRP A 219 -10.44 18.13 4.75
C TRP A 219 -11.63 17.29 5.22
N SER A 220 -11.34 16.09 5.74
CA SER A 220 -12.29 15.29 6.52
C SER A 220 -12.50 15.92 7.88
N SER A 221 -13.74 16.05 8.31
CA SER A 221 -14.13 16.55 9.62
C SER A 221 -15.10 15.58 10.29
N GLY A 222 -14.95 15.38 11.59
CA GLY A 222 -15.78 14.50 12.41
C GLY A 222 -15.95 15.05 13.82
N ARG A 223 -16.86 14.48 14.60
CA ARG A 223 -17.17 14.98 15.95
C ARG A 223 -15.99 14.82 16.91
N VAL A 224 -15.49 13.59 17.07
CA VAL A 224 -14.49 13.25 18.10
C VAL A 224 -13.42 12.32 17.56
N ASP A 225 -13.85 11.19 17.00
CA ASP A 225 -12.96 10.09 16.61
C ASP A 225 -12.58 10.17 15.13
N GLU A 226 -11.37 9.70 14.82
CA GLU A 226 -11.04 9.32 13.45
C GLU A 226 -11.98 8.21 12.99
N ASP A 227 -12.30 8.19 11.70
CA ASP A 227 -13.00 7.07 11.10
C ASP A 227 -14.43 6.86 11.66
N SER A 228 -15.02 7.85 12.34
CA SER A 228 -16.42 7.80 12.77
C SER A 228 -17.40 7.87 11.59
N SER A 229 -18.60 7.31 11.75
CA SER A 229 -19.60 7.32 10.68
C SER A 229 -20.08 8.74 10.34
N ASN A 230 -20.12 9.66 11.30
CA ASN A 230 -20.53 11.05 11.06
C ASN A 230 -19.49 11.96 10.37
N GLN A 231 -18.45 11.40 9.73
CA GLN A 231 -17.46 12.22 9.02
C GLN A 231 -17.99 12.72 7.67
N PHE A 232 -17.62 13.95 7.35
CA PHE A 232 -18.00 14.65 6.13
C PHE A 232 -16.83 15.51 5.63
N ILE A 233 -16.97 16.13 4.45
CA ILE A 233 -15.89 16.91 3.82
C ILE A 233 -16.21 18.40 3.91
N ARG A 234 -15.28 19.16 4.48
CA ARG A 234 -15.33 20.62 4.56
C ARG A 234 -14.44 21.27 3.51
N TYR A 235 -14.70 22.55 3.24
CA TYR A 235 -13.76 23.41 2.54
C TYR A 235 -13.66 24.80 3.15
N ALA A 236 -12.56 25.50 2.88
CA ALA A 236 -12.41 26.93 3.11
C ALA A 236 -11.61 27.55 1.95
N THR A 237 -11.74 28.86 1.77
CA THR A 237 -11.03 29.58 0.70
C THR A 237 -10.25 30.76 1.25
N SER A 238 -9.19 31.14 0.54
CA SER A 238 -8.38 32.31 0.87
C SER A 238 -7.87 32.98 -0.41
N LYS A 239 -7.78 34.31 -0.42
CA LYS A 239 -7.16 35.03 -1.54
C LYS A 239 -5.63 35.06 -1.45
N ASP A 240 -5.10 34.97 -0.24
CA ASP A 240 -3.67 35.15 0.07
C ASP A 240 -3.04 33.92 0.72
N GLY A 241 -3.84 32.88 1.03
CA GLY A 241 -3.41 31.68 1.74
C GLY A 241 -3.22 31.87 3.24
N LEU A 242 -3.48 33.09 3.76
CA LEU A 242 -3.22 33.50 5.14
C LEU A 242 -4.49 33.91 5.89
N LYS A 243 -5.51 34.39 5.17
CA LYS A 243 -6.82 34.74 5.73
C LYS A 243 -7.87 33.85 5.09
N TRP A 244 -8.43 32.95 5.88
CA TRP A 244 -9.36 31.95 5.41
C TRP A 244 -10.80 32.37 5.72
N SER A 245 -11.72 32.03 4.81
CA SER A 245 -13.16 32.13 5.05
C SER A 245 -13.58 31.17 6.16
N ASP A 246 -14.78 31.39 6.70
CA ASP A 246 -15.48 30.32 7.42
C ASP A 246 -15.59 29.07 6.54
N SER A 247 -15.56 27.91 7.18
CA SER A 247 -15.61 26.64 6.45
C SER A 247 -17.03 26.35 5.93
N GLY A 248 -17.15 25.97 4.66
CA GLY A 248 -18.34 25.39 4.07
C GLY A 248 -18.25 23.86 3.98
N VAL A 249 -19.26 23.25 3.33
CA VAL A 249 -19.36 21.80 3.13
C VAL A 249 -19.16 21.47 1.65
N VAL A 250 -18.30 20.48 1.37
CA VAL A 250 -18.14 19.86 0.04
C VAL A 250 -19.13 18.73 -0.13
N ALA A 251 -19.14 17.81 0.85
CA ALA A 251 -20.06 16.68 0.94
C ALA A 251 -20.48 16.55 2.40
N GLY A 252 -21.78 16.61 2.67
CA GLY A 252 -22.34 16.51 4.02
C GLY A 252 -22.39 15.07 4.54
N ASP A 253 -22.77 14.91 5.80
CA ASP A 253 -23.07 13.60 6.39
C ASP A 253 -24.08 12.85 5.48
N PRO A 254 -23.71 11.69 4.91
CA PRO A 254 -24.46 11.05 3.84
C PRO A 254 -25.79 10.44 4.30
N ASP A 255 -25.88 10.00 5.55
CA ASP A 255 -27.04 9.29 6.10
C ASP A 255 -27.41 9.73 7.52
N GLY A 256 -26.80 10.81 8.01
CA GLY A 256 -27.09 11.47 9.28
C GLY A 256 -26.32 10.84 10.44
N GLU A 257 -26.42 11.47 11.61
CA GLU A 257 -25.54 11.20 12.76
C GLU A 257 -25.51 9.74 13.25
N VAL A 258 -26.56 8.97 12.97
CA VAL A 258 -26.71 7.56 13.37
C VAL A 258 -26.46 6.57 12.22
N GLY A 259 -26.31 7.07 11.00
CA GLY A 259 -26.07 6.25 9.82
C GLY A 259 -24.65 5.67 9.81
N PRO A 260 -24.43 4.54 9.11
CA PRO A 260 -23.12 3.92 9.03
C PRO A 260 -22.17 4.58 8.04
N LEU A 261 -22.63 5.40 7.09
CA LEU A 261 -21.80 5.92 6.01
C LEU A 261 -21.03 7.17 6.43
N ARG A 262 -19.80 7.30 5.94
CA ARG A 262 -18.91 8.44 6.16
C ARG A 262 -18.24 8.89 4.86
N TRP A 263 -17.72 10.11 4.88
CA TRP A 263 -16.80 10.61 3.85
C TRP A 263 -15.36 10.74 4.34
N LEU A 264 -14.43 10.28 3.49
CA LEU A 264 -13.01 10.56 3.60
C LEU A 264 -12.56 11.47 2.45
N ALA A 265 -11.97 12.63 2.76
CA ALA A 265 -11.40 13.51 1.76
C ALA A 265 -10.22 12.79 1.07
N SER A 266 -10.27 12.73 -0.26
CA SER A 266 -9.38 11.88 -1.06
C SER A 266 -8.60 12.66 -2.14
N GLY A 267 -8.84 13.97 -2.27
CA GLY A 267 -8.09 14.83 -3.18
C GLY A 267 -8.79 16.16 -3.47
N LEU A 268 -8.00 17.15 -3.90
CA LEU A 268 -8.45 18.44 -4.41
C LEU A 268 -7.51 18.84 -5.55
N TYR A 269 -8.03 19.10 -6.74
CA TYR A 269 -7.22 19.35 -7.93
C TYR A 269 -7.95 20.20 -8.97
N VAL A 270 -7.16 20.84 -9.83
CA VAL A 270 -7.66 21.59 -10.98
C VAL A 270 -7.38 20.79 -12.25
N GLU A 271 -8.40 20.57 -13.06
CA GLU A 271 -8.30 19.93 -14.37
C GLU A 271 -9.14 20.72 -15.37
N ASP A 272 -8.59 20.99 -16.55
CA ASP A 272 -9.25 21.73 -17.63
C ASP A 272 -9.93 23.03 -17.17
N GLY A 273 -9.25 23.78 -16.30
CA GLY A 273 -9.74 25.04 -15.76
C GLY A 273 -10.91 24.91 -14.79
N LYS A 274 -11.19 23.71 -14.25
CA LYS A 274 -12.26 23.45 -13.27
C LYS A 274 -11.68 22.86 -12.01
N LEU A 275 -12.25 23.22 -10.86
CA LEU A 275 -11.87 22.68 -9.56
C LEU A 275 -12.70 21.46 -9.20
N TYR A 276 -12.00 20.38 -8.83
CA TYR A 276 -12.58 19.10 -8.44
C TYR A 276 -12.11 18.68 -7.05
N ALA A 277 -13.00 18.04 -6.30
CA ALA A 277 -12.69 17.32 -5.08
C ALA A 277 -13.02 15.83 -5.26
N LEU A 278 -12.28 14.98 -4.57
CA LEU A 278 -12.57 13.56 -4.45
C LEU A 278 -12.97 13.25 -3.01
N GLY A 279 -14.05 12.50 -2.85
CA GLY A 279 -14.49 11.95 -1.57
C GLY A 279 -14.65 10.44 -1.67
N CYS A 280 -14.13 9.68 -0.72
CA CYS A 280 -14.41 8.26 -0.59
C CYS A 280 -15.60 8.08 0.36
N LEU A 281 -16.77 7.77 -0.20
CA LEU A 281 -17.94 7.34 0.54
C LEU A 281 -17.77 5.87 0.93
N ASN A 282 -17.91 5.53 2.21
CA ASN A 282 -17.79 4.16 2.70
C ASN A 282 -18.48 4.01 4.05
N GLU A 283 -18.65 2.79 4.54
CA GLU A 283 -19.16 2.57 5.89
C GLU A 283 -18.05 2.73 6.94
N GLY A 284 -18.35 3.47 8.02
CA GLY A 284 -17.43 3.84 9.10
C GLY A 284 -17.15 2.77 10.15
N SER A 285 -17.67 1.55 9.99
CA SER A 285 -17.45 0.44 10.92
C SER A 285 -16.64 -0.67 10.26
N ASP A 286 -15.61 -1.19 10.93
CA ASP A 286 -14.87 -2.37 10.48
C ASP A 286 -15.80 -3.59 10.45
N LYS A 287 -16.39 -3.83 9.29
CA LYS A 287 -17.14 -5.06 9.01
C LYS A 287 -16.13 -6.16 8.71
N LYS A 288 -15.71 -6.91 9.75
CA LYS A 288 -14.88 -8.13 9.67
C LYS A 288 -13.87 -8.11 8.51
N GLY A 289 -12.87 -7.23 8.57
CA GLY A 289 -11.76 -7.21 7.61
C GLY A 289 -12.04 -6.44 6.31
N LYS A 290 -13.12 -5.64 6.28
CA LYS A 290 -13.37 -4.60 5.26
C LYS A 290 -13.20 -3.23 5.93
N ILE A 291 -12.05 -2.60 5.69
CA ILE A 291 -11.67 -1.30 6.26
C ILE A 291 -12.53 -0.17 5.70
N TRP A 292 -12.90 -0.27 4.42
CA TRP A 292 -13.78 0.69 3.73
C TRP A 292 -14.91 -0.06 3.02
N ALA A 293 -15.74 -0.76 3.78
CA ALA A 293 -16.87 -1.49 3.21
C ALA A 293 -17.74 -0.56 2.33
N GLU A 294 -18.16 -1.06 1.17
CA GLU A 294 -18.95 -0.32 0.19
C GLU A 294 -18.27 0.95 -0.34
N ALA A 295 -16.92 1.00 -0.36
CA ALA A 295 -16.15 2.14 -0.82
C ALA A 295 -16.55 2.59 -2.24
N LYS A 296 -16.81 3.89 -2.39
CA LYS A 296 -17.04 4.55 -3.67
C LYS A 296 -16.26 5.86 -3.69
N LEU A 297 -15.38 6.00 -4.66
CA LEU A 297 -14.73 7.27 -4.92
C LEU A 297 -15.69 8.12 -5.74
N VAL A 298 -16.12 9.25 -5.19
CA VAL A 298 -17.06 10.19 -5.81
C VAL A 298 -16.30 11.45 -6.20
N ARG A 299 -16.62 11.99 -7.37
CA ARG A 299 -16.03 13.24 -7.87
C ARG A 299 -17.03 14.37 -7.73
N LEU A 300 -16.63 15.43 -7.05
CA LEU A 300 -17.42 16.65 -6.89
C LEU A 300 -16.73 17.80 -7.63
N GLN A 301 -17.52 18.69 -8.22
CA GLN A 301 -17.01 19.86 -8.95
C GLN A 301 -17.51 21.14 -8.32
N TRP A 302 -16.63 22.13 -8.15
CA TRP A 302 -17.04 23.48 -7.81
C TRP A 302 -17.70 24.16 -9.02
N THR A 303 -18.83 24.82 -8.79
CA THR A 303 -19.54 25.63 -9.77
C THR A 303 -19.97 26.96 -9.14
N LYS A 304 -20.48 27.89 -9.95
CA LYS A 304 -21.05 29.14 -9.45
C LYS A 304 -22.20 28.95 -8.42
N ASP A 305 -22.87 27.79 -8.46
CA ASP A 305 -23.99 27.46 -7.57
C ASP A 305 -23.53 26.63 -6.34
N GLY A 306 -22.22 26.40 -6.18
CA GLY A 306 -21.64 25.55 -5.15
C GLY A 306 -21.07 24.23 -5.66
N TRP A 307 -20.72 23.33 -4.73
CA TRP A 307 -20.24 21.98 -5.02
C TRP A 307 -21.35 21.12 -5.61
N LYS A 308 -21.08 20.48 -6.75
CA LYS A 308 -22.00 19.54 -7.42
C LYS A 308 -21.39 18.15 -7.42
N ASP A 309 -22.15 17.17 -6.96
CA ASP A 309 -21.83 15.75 -7.08
C ASP A 309 -21.95 15.32 -8.55
N LEU A 310 -20.86 14.79 -9.13
CA LEU A 310 -20.83 14.28 -10.50
C LEU A 310 -21.02 12.75 -10.56
N GLY A 311 -21.23 12.12 -9.41
CA GLY A 311 -21.42 10.68 -9.25
C GLY A 311 -20.13 9.92 -8.98
N VAL A 312 -20.28 8.59 -8.98
CA VAL A 312 -19.19 7.65 -8.73
C VAL A 312 -18.16 7.76 -9.83
N PHE A 313 -16.94 8.11 -9.43
CA PHE A 313 -15.76 8.21 -10.27
C PHE A 313 -15.03 6.88 -10.37
N ALA A 314 -15.07 6.07 -9.30
CA ALA A 314 -14.58 4.70 -9.27
C ALA A 314 -15.27 3.89 -8.15
N ASP A 315 -15.78 2.70 -8.48
CA ASP A 315 -16.34 1.75 -7.51
C ASP A 315 -15.26 1.00 -6.75
N ASN A 316 -15.49 0.66 -5.48
CA ASN A 316 -14.57 -0.07 -4.61
C ASN A 316 -13.16 0.54 -4.59
N CYS A 317 -13.11 1.86 -4.43
CA CYS A 317 -11.91 2.66 -4.60
C CYS A 317 -11.75 3.68 -3.46
N MET A 318 -10.56 3.68 -2.88
CA MET A 318 -10.07 4.68 -1.94
C MET A 318 -8.69 5.16 -2.42
N VAL A 319 -8.49 6.48 -2.45
CA VAL A 319 -7.22 7.12 -2.84
C VAL A 319 -6.83 8.17 -1.82
N TYR A 320 -5.52 8.44 -1.70
CA TYR A 320 -4.98 9.46 -0.79
C TYR A 320 -4.41 10.68 -1.53
N PHE A 321 -4.41 10.65 -2.86
CA PHE A 321 -3.92 11.71 -3.73
C PHE A 321 -4.81 11.82 -4.97
N PRO A 322 -4.98 13.05 -5.51
CA PRO A 322 -5.68 13.27 -6.77
C PRO A 322 -4.91 12.64 -7.96
N PRO A 323 -5.54 12.54 -9.15
CA PRO A 323 -4.91 11.91 -10.28
C PRO A 323 -3.70 12.72 -10.73
N MET A 324 -2.64 12.02 -11.14
CA MET A 324 -1.57 12.63 -11.93
C MET A 324 -1.65 12.13 -13.37
N LYS A 325 -1.13 12.93 -14.31
CA LYS A 325 -1.02 12.49 -15.70
C LYS A 325 0.26 11.67 -15.89
N VAL A 326 0.11 10.48 -16.46
CA VAL A 326 1.19 9.59 -16.89
C VAL A 326 0.93 9.23 -18.35
N ALA A 327 1.85 9.61 -19.25
CA ALA A 327 1.70 9.39 -20.69
C ALA A 327 0.32 9.82 -21.25
N GLY A 328 -0.20 10.96 -20.77
CA GLY A 328 -1.49 11.53 -21.18
C GLY A 328 -2.73 10.83 -20.60
N ARG A 329 -2.58 9.81 -19.76
CA ARG A 329 -3.66 9.11 -19.06
C ARG A 329 -3.66 9.53 -17.59
N ASP A 330 -4.82 9.48 -16.94
CA ASP A 330 -4.90 9.64 -15.48
C ASP A 330 -4.33 8.40 -14.81
N PHE A 331 -3.60 8.61 -13.73
CA PHE A 331 -3.02 7.58 -12.91
C PHE A 331 -3.35 7.81 -11.43
N PHE A 332 -3.63 6.72 -10.73
CA PHE A 332 -3.80 6.69 -9.28
C PHE A 332 -3.16 5.45 -8.65
N VAL A 333 -2.75 5.60 -7.40
CA VAL A 333 -2.61 4.47 -6.47
C VAL A 333 -3.98 4.19 -5.86
N TRP A 334 -4.46 2.97 -6.04
CA TRP A 334 -5.82 2.55 -5.74
C TRP A 334 -5.84 1.58 -4.56
N ARG A 335 -6.77 1.76 -3.63
CA ARG A 335 -7.07 0.78 -2.57
C ARG A 335 -8.52 0.31 -2.65
N ASP A 336 -8.73 -0.98 -2.46
CA ASP A 336 -10.07 -1.55 -2.35
C ASP A 336 -10.59 -1.54 -0.90
N GLU A 337 -11.83 -1.97 -0.69
CA GLU A 337 -12.48 -2.06 0.64
C GLU A 337 -11.70 -2.88 1.68
N ARG A 338 -10.82 -3.80 1.25
CA ARG A 338 -9.96 -4.62 2.13
C ARG A 338 -8.56 -4.02 2.30
N ALA A 339 -8.36 -2.82 1.75
CA ALA A 339 -7.10 -2.14 1.65
C ALA A 339 -6.01 -2.93 0.92
N HIS A 340 -6.38 -3.76 -0.04
CA HIS A 340 -5.40 -4.27 -1.00
C HIS A 340 -4.88 -3.13 -1.88
N PHE A 341 -3.67 -3.30 -2.40
CA PHE A 341 -2.92 -2.25 -3.07
C PHE A 341 -2.89 -2.50 -4.58
N PHE A 342 -3.36 -1.51 -5.34
CA PHE A 342 -3.44 -1.53 -6.79
C PHE A 342 -2.87 -0.25 -7.37
N THR A 343 -2.63 -0.28 -8.67
CA THR A 343 -2.44 0.93 -9.47
C THR A 343 -3.49 0.96 -10.57
N ALA A 344 -3.93 2.14 -10.95
CA ALA A 344 -4.99 2.32 -11.92
C ALA A 344 -4.63 3.38 -12.94
N ARG A 345 -4.98 3.14 -14.21
CA ARG A 345 -4.85 4.13 -15.29
C ARG A 345 -6.17 4.30 -16.02
N SER A 346 -6.56 5.53 -16.35
CA SER A 346 -7.79 5.76 -17.12
C SER A 346 -7.63 5.18 -18.52
N LEU A 347 -8.63 4.48 -19.07
CA LEU A 347 -8.59 3.98 -20.44
C LEU A 347 -8.51 5.15 -21.42
N PRO A 348 -7.76 5.04 -22.55
CA PRO A 348 -7.62 6.13 -23.49
C PRO A 348 -8.97 6.71 -23.92
N GLY A 349 -9.19 8.01 -23.65
CA GLY A 349 -10.41 8.73 -23.99
C GLY A 349 -11.68 8.30 -23.23
N LYS A 350 -11.58 7.57 -22.12
CA LYS A 350 -12.73 7.06 -21.35
C LYS A 350 -12.57 7.30 -19.85
N ALA A 351 -13.69 7.55 -19.18
CA ALA A 351 -13.81 7.55 -17.71
C ALA A 351 -13.97 6.11 -17.16
N GLN A 352 -13.03 5.24 -17.50
CA GLN A 352 -12.98 3.84 -17.06
C GLN A 352 -11.55 3.49 -16.67
N TRP A 353 -11.36 2.55 -15.76
CA TRP A 353 -10.05 2.26 -15.17
C TRP A 353 -9.51 0.90 -15.58
N GLU A 354 -8.24 0.87 -15.98
CA GLU A 354 -7.43 -0.34 -16.01
C GLU A 354 -6.76 -0.48 -14.64
N VAL A 355 -7.26 -1.39 -13.79
CA VAL A 355 -6.78 -1.60 -12.43
C VAL A 355 -5.93 -2.86 -12.36
N LYS A 356 -4.68 -2.74 -11.89
CA LYS A 356 -3.75 -3.86 -11.73
C LYS A 356 -3.30 -3.98 -10.28
N LYS A 357 -3.33 -5.21 -9.74
CA LYS A 357 -2.79 -5.50 -8.40
C LYS A 357 -1.30 -5.18 -8.44
N HIS A 358 -0.84 -4.35 -7.50
CA HIS A 358 0.58 -4.07 -7.36
C HIS A 358 1.27 -5.33 -6.80
N PRO A 359 2.43 -5.72 -7.32
CA PRO A 359 3.11 -6.92 -6.85
C PRO A 359 3.62 -6.73 -5.42
N ASN A 360 3.12 -7.53 -4.48
CA ASN A 360 3.55 -7.53 -3.10
C ASN A 360 3.81 -8.96 -2.60
N PHE A 361 4.86 -9.14 -1.78
CA PHE A 361 5.15 -10.40 -1.11
C PHE A 361 5.12 -10.21 0.41
N PRO A 362 4.66 -11.22 1.18
CA PRO A 362 4.88 -11.27 2.62
C PRO A 362 6.37 -11.28 2.96
N PRO A 363 6.78 -10.73 4.13
CA PRO A 363 5.97 -10.13 5.19
C PRO A 363 5.66 -8.63 4.98
N ASP A 364 6.04 -8.03 3.86
CA ASP A 364 5.86 -6.59 3.57
C ASP A 364 4.43 -6.22 3.12
N TYR A 365 3.44 -7.02 3.52
CA TYR A 365 2.04 -7.03 3.02
C TYR A 365 1.16 -5.86 3.49
N ARG A 366 1.69 -4.88 4.23
CA ARG A 366 0.90 -3.73 4.70
C ARG A 366 1.35 -2.40 4.10
N MET A 367 1.48 -2.37 2.78
CA MET A 367 1.66 -1.10 2.06
C MET A 367 0.45 -0.20 2.27
N SER A 368 0.69 1.10 2.41
CA SER A 368 -0.38 2.09 2.45
C SER A 368 -0.05 3.40 1.75
N GLU A 369 -0.90 4.42 1.95
CA GLU A 369 -0.72 5.84 1.62
C GLU A 369 0.59 6.15 0.87
N THR A 370 0.47 6.32 -0.44
CA THR A 370 1.62 6.38 -1.35
C THR A 370 1.58 7.65 -2.15
N SER A 371 2.68 8.40 -2.15
CA SER A 371 2.87 9.49 -3.10
C SER A 371 3.58 8.98 -4.36
N SER A 372 3.36 9.66 -5.48
CA SER A 372 3.89 9.26 -6.78
C SER A 372 4.38 10.45 -7.60
N TYR A 373 5.44 10.25 -8.38
CA TYR A 373 5.98 11.23 -9.32
C TYR A 373 6.74 10.53 -10.45
N ALA A 374 7.07 11.27 -11.50
CA ALA A 374 7.94 10.81 -12.58
C ALA A 374 9.30 11.52 -12.52
N ASP A 375 10.40 10.78 -12.66
CA ASP A 375 11.73 11.35 -12.80
C ASP A 375 11.94 11.98 -14.19
N ALA A 376 13.13 12.53 -14.45
CA ALA A 376 13.45 13.16 -15.72
C ALA A 376 13.52 12.17 -16.90
N ASP A 377 13.74 10.88 -16.61
CA ASP A 377 13.80 9.79 -17.60
C ASP A 377 12.41 9.18 -17.87
N GLY A 378 11.38 9.63 -17.14
CA GLY A 378 10.01 9.12 -17.23
C GLY A 378 9.75 7.88 -16.38
N THR A 379 10.70 7.48 -15.52
CA THR A 379 10.49 6.43 -14.52
C THR A 379 9.47 6.91 -13.50
N LEU A 380 8.46 6.10 -13.21
CA LEU A 380 7.52 6.41 -12.13
C LEU A 380 8.05 5.86 -10.81
N HIS A 381 7.93 6.68 -9.78
CA HIS A 381 8.32 6.36 -8.42
C HIS A 381 7.07 6.29 -7.54
N LEU A 382 6.95 5.24 -6.75
CA LEU A 382 6.02 5.14 -5.62
C LEU A 382 6.79 5.19 -4.31
N ILE A 383 6.49 6.17 -3.47
CA ILE A 383 7.02 6.27 -2.11
C ILE A 383 5.91 5.87 -1.13
N ILE A 384 6.07 4.69 -0.55
CA ILE A 384 4.99 3.93 0.08
C ILE A 384 5.13 4.00 1.61
N ARG A 385 4.04 4.36 2.29
CA ARG A 385 3.95 4.26 3.75
C ARG A 385 3.91 2.81 4.19
N ASP A 386 4.71 2.50 5.20
CA ASP A 386 4.82 1.19 5.82
C ASP A 386 3.85 1.01 7.00
N GLN A 387 2.81 0.18 6.86
CA GLN A 387 1.94 -0.20 8.00
C GLN A 387 2.42 -1.44 8.77
N ALA A 388 3.50 -2.11 8.34
CA ALA A 388 4.18 -3.15 9.10
C ALA A 388 5.08 -2.57 10.20
N LYS A 389 5.29 -1.24 10.20
CA LYS A 389 5.98 -0.48 11.25
C LYS A 389 7.48 -0.83 11.37
N THR A 390 8.12 -1.19 10.27
CA THR A 390 9.59 -1.19 10.11
C THR A 390 10.21 0.20 10.28
N ARG A 391 9.38 1.26 10.21
CA ARG A 391 9.77 2.68 10.37
C ARG A 391 10.66 3.17 9.24
N ARG A 392 10.45 2.62 8.05
CA ARG A 392 11.13 3.02 6.82
C ARG A 392 10.10 3.18 5.70
N LEU A 393 10.37 4.09 4.78
CA LEU A 393 9.61 4.18 3.54
C LEU A 393 9.97 3.01 2.62
N TYR A 394 9.02 2.59 1.81
CA TYR A 394 9.24 1.62 0.73
C TYR A 394 9.21 2.33 -0.62
N HIS A 395 9.93 1.77 -1.59
CA HIS A 395 10.08 2.33 -2.92
C HIS A 395 9.78 1.28 -3.99
N SER A 396 8.91 1.61 -4.94
CA SER A 396 8.59 0.77 -6.10
C SER A 396 8.62 1.60 -7.37
N LEU A 397 9.10 1.00 -8.46
CA LEU A 397 9.40 1.69 -9.71
C LEU A 397 8.58 1.12 -10.86
N SER A 398 8.24 1.96 -11.84
CA SER A 398 7.72 1.54 -13.13
C SER A 398 8.47 2.22 -14.27
N PHE A 399 8.87 1.41 -15.26
CA PHE A 399 9.64 1.84 -16.44
C PHE A 399 8.78 1.90 -17.71
N ASP A 400 7.48 1.59 -17.59
CA ASP A 400 6.56 1.40 -18.71
C ASP A 400 5.24 2.16 -18.50
N ASN A 401 5.35 3.37 -17.94
CA ASN A 401 4.22 4.27 -17.70
C ASN A 401 3.15 3.65 -16.78
N GLY A 402 3.58 2.93 -15.74
CA GLY A 402 2.71 2.33 -14.73
C GLY A 402 2.03 1.05 -15.18
N ASP A 403 2.50 0.40 -16.25
CA ASP A 403 1.93 -0.87 -16.72
C ASP A 403 2.34 -2.05 -15.85
N THR A 404 3.62 -2.06 -15.46
CA THR A 404 4.22 -3.01 -14.52
C THR A 404 5.05 -2.28 -13.48
N TRP A 405 5.26 -2.93 -12.34
CA TRP A 405 5.94 -2.37 -11.18
C TRP A 405 6.98 -3.33 -10.63
N THR A 406 8.10 -2.80 -10.13
CA THR A 406 9.03 -3.59 -9.32
C THR A 406 8.39 -3.97 -7.99
N LEU A 407 8.93 -5.00 -7.34
CA LEU A 407 8.62 -5.22 -5.94
C LEU A 407 9.00 -3.98 -5.11
N PRO A 408 8.20 -3.66 -4.07
CA PRO A 408 8.57 -2.65 -3.10
C PRO A 408 9.86 -3.05 -2.40
N VAL A 409 10.78 -2.10 -2.28
CA VAL A 409 12.05 -2.25 -1.58
C VAL A 409 12.03 -1.35 -0.36
N LYS A 410 12.35 -1.92 0.80
CA LYS A 410 12.54 -1.12 2.01
C LYS A 410 13.76 -0.20 1.83
N THR A 411 13.56 1.10 2.05
CA THR A 411 14.63 2.09 1.89
C THR A 411 15.38 2.37 3.18
N ASN A 412 16.50 3.09 3.09
CA ASN A 412 17.20 3.67 4.23
C ASN A 412 16.52 4.93 4.82
N TYR A 413 15.38 5.38 4.27
CA TYR A 413 14.71 6.62 4.67
C TYR A 413 13.72 6.39 5.83
N PRO A 414 13.89 7.03 7.01
CA PRO A 414 13.03 6.83 8.18
C PRO A 414 11.63 7.46 8.02
N ASP A 415 10.61 6.83 8.61
CA ASP A 415 9.25 7.37 8.65
C ASP A 415 8.45 6.89 9.87
N ALA A 416 7.58 7.77 10.37
CA ALA A 416 6.72 7.55 11.53
C ALA A 416 5.42 6.79 11.24
N VAL A 417 5.33 6.07 10.11
CA VAL A 417 4.10 5.41 9.65
C VAL A 417 3.01 6.47 9.46
N SER A 418 3.35 7.52 8.73
CA SER A 418 2.51 8.69 8.44
C SER A 418 2.44 8.91 6.93
N LYS A 419 1.42 9.63 6.45
CA LYS A 419 1.33 9.96 5.02
C LYS A 419 2.54 10.80 4.62
N ASN A 420 3.28 10.34 3.61
CA ASN A 420 4.36 11.09 2.97
C ASN A 420 3.85 11.81 1.72
N MET A 421 4.54 12.86 1.28
CA MET A 421 4.23 13.59 0.05
C MET A 421 5.50 13.87 -0.72
N ALA A 422 5.65 13.25 -1.89
CA ALA A 422 6.68 13.58 -2.86
C ALA A 422 6.11 14.38 -4.03
N GLY A 423 6.94 15.22 -4.63
CA GLY A 423 6.57 16.01 -5.80
C GLY A 423 7.78 16.63 -6.48
N ARG A 424 7.52 17.38 -7.55
CA ARG A 424 8.55 18.10 -8.32
C ARG A 424 8.21 19.58 -8.37
N LEU A 425 9.19 20.42 -8.07
CA LEU A 425 9.12 21.87 -8.15
C LEU A 425 9.37 22.35 -9.58
N SER A 426 8.92 23.55 -9.90
CA SER A 426 9.12 24.23 -11.19
C SER A 426 10.59 24.47 -11.52
N ASN A 427 11.45 24.58 -10.49
CA ASN A 427 12.90 24.69 -10.65
C ASN A 427 13.60 23.35 -10.97
N GLY A 428 12.82 22.27 -11.13
CA GLY A 428 13.29 20.95 -11.52
C GLY A 428 13.66 20.02 -10.38
N LEU A 429 13.77 20.52 -9.14
CA LEU A 429 14.06 19.69 -7.97
C LEU A 429 12.85 18.87 -7.53
N TYR A 430 13.14 17.71 -6.99
CA TYR A 430 12.18 16.85 -6.33
C TYR A 430 12.20 17.13 -4.83
N TYR A 431 11.06 16.94 -4.16
CA TYR A 431 10.96 17.02 -2.71
C TYR A 431 10.23 15.82 -2.14
N LEU A 432 10.53 15.50 -0.87
CA LEU A 432 9.85 14.50 -0.07
C LEU A 432 9.55 15.10 1.31
N ILE A 433 8.27 15.22 1.63
CA ILE A 433 7.77 15.68 2.93
C ILE A 433 7.29 14.46 3.72
N ASN A 434 7.77 14.29 4.94
CA ASN A 434 7.33 13.22 5.83
C ASN A 434 7.61 13.53 7.31
N ASN A 435 7.30 12.58 8.18
CA ASN A 435 7.70 12.60 9.60
C ASN A 435 8.85 11.60 9.79
N PRO A 436 10.12 12.03 9.71
CA PRO A 436 11.27 11.11 9.67
C PRO A 436 11.67 10.57 11.06
N MET A 437 10.70 10.14 11.86
CA MET A 437 10.87 9.69 13.24
C MET A 437 10.55 8.20 13.38
N GLU A 438 11.21 7.50 14.31
CA GLU A 438 10.81 6.12 14.65
C GLU A 438 9.47 6.09 15.40
N THR A 439 9.23 7.10 16.24
CA THR A 439 8.00 7.28 17.02
C THR A 439 7.63 8.77 17.08
N GLY A 440 6.32 9.07 17.16
CA GLY A 440 5.82 10.45 17.11
C GLY A 440 5.77 11.03 15.69
N ARG A 441 5.06 12.14 15.50
CA ARG A 441 4.88 12.81 14.21
C ARG A 441 5.27 14.29 14.29
N ASP A 442 6.31 14.57 15.05
CA ASP A 442 6.94 15.88 15.20
C ASP A 442 8.47 15.65 15.19
N PRO A 443 9.22 16.20 14.22
CA PRO A 443 8.83 17.22 13.24
C PRO A 443 8.06 16.72 12.00
N LEU A 444 7.52 17.68 11.26
CA LEU A 444 7.23 17.53 9.82
C LEU A 444 8.42 18.12 9.06
N SER A 445 9.08 17.30 8.25
CA SER A 445 10.34 17.64 7.58
C SER A 445 10.23 17.51 6.07
N ILE A 446 11.16 18.14 5.36
CA ILE A 446 11.33 18.07 3.91
C ILE A 446 12.78 17.72 3.57
N SER A 447 12.97 16.87 2.57
CA SER A 447 14.26 16.64 1.90
C SER A 447 14.12 16.94 0.42
N VAL A 448 15.21 17.32 -0.25
CA VAL A 448 15.21 17.67 -1.68
C VAL A 448 16.15 16.76 -2.48
N SER A 449 15.86 16.59 -3.76
CA SER A 449 16.64 15.78 -4.69
C SER A 449 16.77 16.47 -6.05
N ARG A 450 17.92 16.28 -6.71
CA ARG A 450 18.15 16.77 -8.08
C ARG A 450 17.68 15.77 -9.14
N ASP A 451 17.72 14.49 -8.82
CA ASP A 451 17.45 13.39 -9.76
C ASP A 451 16.11 12.69 -9.49
N GLY A 452 15.52 12.88 -8.30
CA GLY A 452 14.33 12.15 -7.88
C GLY A 452 14.64 10.74 -7.37
N TRP A 453 15.91 10.37 -7.22
CA TRP A 453 16.33 9.06 -6.73
C TRP A 453 16.84 9.13 -5.30
N THR A 454 17.69 10.12 -5.01
CA THR A 454 18.30 10.27 -3.69
C THR A 454 17.98 11.64 -3.09
N PHE A 455 17.37 11.66 -1.90
CA PHE A 455 16.95 12.86 -1.20
C PHE A 455 17.97 13.24 -0.13
N GLY A 456 18.32 14.52 -0.05
CA GLY A 456 19.27 15.06 0.92
C GLY A 456 18.88 16.45 1.41
N SER A 457 19.80 17.09 2.12
CA SER A 457 19.63 18.42 2.71
C SER A 457 18.33 18.57 3.52
N PRO A 458 18.07 17.66 4.49
CA PRO A 458 16.80 17.66 5.22
C PRO A 458 16.64 18.92 6.09
N LYS A 459 15.42 19.44 6.13
CA LYS A 459 15.03 20.60 6.94
C LYS A 459 13.67 20.36 7.59
N ASN A 460 13.40 21.06 8.68
CA ASN A 460 12.08 21.06 9.30
C ASN A 460 11.18 22.09 8.63
N LEU A 461 9.96 21.68 8.31
CA LEU A 461 8.86 22.58 7.93
C LEU A 461 8.12 23.05 9.17
N ARG A 462 7.90 22.13 10.13
CA ARG A 462 7.27 22.39 11.42
C ARG A 462 7.92 21.53 12.50
N VAL A 463 8.13 22.12 13.67
CA VAL A 463 8.67 21.47 14.87
C VAL A 463 7.99 22.04 16.12
N GLY A 464 7.84 21.24 17.17
CA GLY A 464 7.28 21.69 18.45
C GLY A 464 5.76 21.80 18.39
N SER A 465 5.10 20.70 18.02
CA SER A 465 3.64 20.62 18.00
C SER A 465 3.05 20.86 19.39
N PRO A 466 1.94 21.61 19.51
CA PRO A 466 1.24 21.73 20.78
C PRO A 466 0.70 20.38 21.24
N ALA A 467 0.39 20.28 22.53
CA ALA A 467 -0.35 19.15 23.08
C ALA A 467 -1.76 19.08 22.47
N ARG A 468 -2.27 17.86 22.29
CA ARG A 468 -3.64 17.58 21.86
C ARG A 468 -4.63 18.12 22.90
N ARG A 469 -5.67 18.80 22.43
CA ARG A 469 -6.67 19.45 23.32
C ARG A 469 -7.84 18.54 23.65
N TYR A 470 -8.26 17.72 22.69
CA TYR A 470 -9.47 16.92 22.75
C TYR A 470 -9.14 15.44 22.57
N PRO A 471 -9.59 14.56 23.49
CA PRO A 471 -9.43 13.13 23.33
C PRO A 471 -10.19 12.61 22.09
N GLY A 472 -9.81 11.43 21.61
CA GLY A 472 -10.46 10.75 20.50
C GLY A 472 -9.63 9.58 19.97
N GLY A 473 -10.30 8.62 19.38
CA GLY A 473 -9.72 7.42 18.76
C GLY A 473 -8.74 7.77 17.66
N ALA A 474 -7.60 7.08 17.66
CA ALA A 474 -6.52 7.19 16.66
C ALA A 474 -5.97 8.62 16.42
N LYS A 475 -6.23 9.57 17.33
CA LYS A 475 -5.60 10.88 17.39
C LYS A 475 -4.23 10.80 18.06
N ASN A 476 -3.25 11.46 17.47
CA ASN A 476 -1.90 11.55 18.01
C ASN A 476 -1.77 12.80 18.89
N ASP A 477 -0.93 12.69 19.92
CA ASP A 477 -0.45 13.84 20.68
C ASP A 477 0.85 14.37 20.05
N HIS A 478 1.09 15.67 20.18
CA HIS A 478 2.28 16.36 19.63
C HIS A 478 2.62 15.93 18.18
N SER A 479 1.76 16.28 17.23
CA SER A 479 1.90 15.82 15.84
C SER A 479 1.53 16.83 14.77
N PHE A 480 2.35 16.91 13.72
CA PHE A 480 2.05 17.49 12.42
C PHE A 480 1.99 16.37 11.39
N GLN A 481 0.88 16.17 10.71
CA GLN A 481 0.72 14.96 9.90
C GLN A 481 -0.19 15.15 8.68
N TYR A 482 -0.12 14.19 7.77
CA TYR A 482 -1.01 14.09 6.61
C TYR A 482 -0.92 15.31 5.70
N SER A 483 0.32 15.68 5.38
CA SER A 483 0.58 16.83 4.53
C SER A 483 0.12 16.61 3.08
N HIS A 484 -0.24 17.72 2.45
CA HIS A 484 -0.36 17.86 1.00
C HIS A 484 0.26 19.21 0.61
N ALA A 485 0.80 19.31 -0.60
CA ALA A 485 1.48 20.53 -1.02
C ALA A 485 1.20 20.89 -2.48
N ILE A 486 1.20 22.19 -2.77
CA ILE A 486 1.23 22.74 -4.12
C ILE A 486 2.31 23.81 -4.21
N GLU A 487 2.90 23.96 -5.38
CA GLU A 487 3.68 25.15 -5.69
C GLU A 487 2.77 26.23 -6.28
N HIS A 488 2.86 27.45 -5.77
CA HIS A 488 2.18 28.62 -6.31
C HIS A 488 2.94 29.90 -5.99
N ASP A 489 3.13 30.76 -6.99
CA ASP A 489 3.82 32.05 -6.89
C ASP A 489 5.19 31.99 -6.19
N GLY A 490 6.04 31.05 -6.62
CA GLY A 490 7.40 30.87 -6.10
C GLY A 490 7.47 30.30 -4.68
N LYS A 491 6.34 29.86 -4.12
CA LYS A 491 6.25 29.26 -2.79
C LYS A 491 5.71 27.85 -2.84
N LEU A 492 6.20 27.00 -1.95
CA LEU A 492 5.58 25.72 -1.63
C LEU A 492 4.58 25.94 -0.49
N TRP A 493 3.31 25.70 -0.77
CA TRP A 493 2.21 25.78 0.19
C TRP A 493 1.91 24.40 0.72
N VAL A 494 2.13 24.18 2.01
CA VAL A 494 1.97 22.87 2.65
C VAL A 494 0.81 22.95 3.64
N ILE A 495 -0.26 22.19 3.37
CA ILE A 495 -1.39 21.99 4.29
C ILE A 495 -1.17 20.72 5.10
N TYR A 496 -1.49 20.71 6.38
CA TYR A 496 -1.37 19.55 7.26
C TYR A 496 -2.33 19.64 8.45
N ALA A 497 -2.51 18.52 9.15
CA ALA A 497 -3.26 18.46 10.39
C ALA A 497 -2.34 18.49 11.61
N THR A 498 -2.67 19.33 12.58
CA THR A 498 -2.05 19.35 13.91
C THR A 498 -2.91 18.53 14.87
N ASN A 499 -2.36 17.46 15.45
CA ASN A 499 -3.04 16.54 16.39
C ASN A 499 -4.32 15.86 15.88
N LYS A 500 -4.57 15.93 14.56
CA LYS A 500 -5.86 15.59 13.95
C LYS A 500 -7.02 16.43 14.50
N GLU A 501 -6.74 17.67 14.87
CA GLU A 501 -7.66 18.64 15.46
C GLU A 501 -7.76 19.88 14.58
N ASP A 502 -6.61 20.47 14.30
CA ASP A 502 -6.52 21.72 13.58
C ASP A 502 -5.98 21.46 12.17
N ILE A 503 -6.45 22.26 11.21
CA ILE A 503 -5.89 22.30 9.86
C ILE A 503 -5.14 23.60 9.70
N GLU A 504 -3.87 23.50 9.35
CA GLU A 504 -2.97 24.63 9.15
C GLU A 504 -2.36 24.58 7.74
N VAL A 505 -1.98 25.75 7.23
CA VAL A 505 -1.20 25.91 6.00
C VAL A 505 0.05 26.70 6.32
N SER A 506 1.19 26.27 5.79
CA SER A 506 2.45 27.01 5.84
C SER A 506 2.96 27.29 4.43
N ALA A 507 3.43 28.52 4.18
CA ALA A 507 4.03 28.94 2.92
C ALA A 507 5.54 29.10 3.06
N PHE A 508 6.30 28.45 2.18
CA PHE A 508 7.77 28.46 2.20
C PHE A 508 8.30 28.93 0.85
N ASP A 509 9.26 29.86 0.84
CA ASP A 509 9.96 30.20 -0.41
C ASP A 509 10.74 29.00 -0.92
N ILE A 510 10.56 28.63 -2.20
CA ILE A 510 11.22 27.44 -2.76
C ILE A 510 12.75 27.58 -2.73
N GLU A 511 13.27 28.81 -2.80
CA GLU A 511 14.70 29.11 -2.67
C GLU A 511 15.23 28.82 -1.25
N ALA A 512 14.41 29.03 -0.22
CA ALA A 512 14.79 28.74 1.16
C ALA A 512 14.85 27.22 1.43
N LEU A 513 14.09 26.41 0.68
CA LEU A 513 14.14 24.95 0.77
C LEU A 513 15.48 24.38 0.28
N VAL A 514 16.14 25.06 -0.66
CA VAL A 514 17.33 24.53 -1.37
C VAL A 514 18.65 25.09 -0.88
N LYS A 515 18.62 26.19 -0.11
CA LYS A 515 19.82 26.83 0.43
C LYS A 515 20.55 25.92 1.43
N GLU A 516 21.79 25.54 1.13
CA GLU A 516 22.62 24.68 2.00
C GLU A 516 22.91 25.33 3.37
#